data_AF-A0A7R9WKU0-F1
#
_entry.id   AF-A0A7R9WKU0-F1
#
_cell.length_a   1.000
_cell.length_b   1.000
_cell.length_c   1.000
_cell.angle_alpha   90.00
_cell.angle_beta   90.00
_cell.angle_gamma   90.00
#
_symmetry.space_group_name_H-M   'P 1'
#
loop_
_entity.id
_entity.type
_entity.pdbx_description
1 polymer ?
#
loop_
_entity_poly.entity_id
_entity_poly.type
_entity_poly.pdbx_seq_one_letter_code
_entity_poly.pdbx_strand_id
1 'polypeptide(L)'
;MNPGYAGRSNLPDNLKTLFRSVAMVVPDRKLIAQVMLYSQGIVSAEKLAGKVVDLFLLCESKMSRQSHYDFGLRALKTLLVSAGALKRQALEGTEAALEGDQLALVEKKVLIQGACNNVVPKLIKEDLDVFVDLLEEVFPGSMVAKMEDKELKEEIEKICQSESYVFSDNWVQKVLQLKMVIETRHGVMLVGPVGVGKSSALHVLQKGLEKVDGVKGEMYIIDPKAMDKEGLYGVLDGTTMEWTDGVFTSLLRTILANQRGEADRRHWIVFDGDVDPEWAENLNSVLDDNKLLTLPSGERLSIPNNVRIILEVDSLAQATPATVSRCGMVWFSEDTLPDNVCLQHLMSDLRKEDVSGNESTETPSAQIEFLDAIQPMVVAADDARTTPLVVDALEFALGETHIMTPTRERLLTPFKALLVKGMQLAVEYDENHPDFPMTGEHMEKFARRWLLHSLLWAF
;
A
#
# COMPACT_ATOMS: atom_id res chain seq x y z
N MET A 1 12.01 21.64 20.96
CA MET A 1 12.54 20.38 20.37
C MET A 1 11.82 19.23 21.04
N ASN A 2 11.51 18.16 20.29
CA ASN A 2 10.92 16.96 20.88
C ASN A 2 11.96 16.28 21.78
N PRO A 3 11.70 16.13 23.09
CA PRO A 3 12.64 15.45 23.98
C PRO A 3 12.83 13.99 23.54
N GLY A 4 14.08 13.52 23.49
CA GLY A 4 14.38 12.09 23.27
C GLY A 4 14.18 11.57 21.83
N TYR A 5 14.06 12.45 20.82
CA TYR A 5 14.04 12.00 19.43
C TYR A 5 15.40 11.36 19.05
N ALA A 6 15.37 10.11 18.62
CA ALA A 6 16.57 9.35 18.24
C ALA A 6 17.35 10.07 17.13
N GLY A 7 18.68 10.13 17.28
CA GLY A 7 19.57 10.79 16.30
C GLY A 7 19.80 12.29 16.51
N ARG A 8 19.14 12.94 17.48
CA ARG A 8 19.36 14.37 17.77
C ARG A 8 20.18 14.60 19.05
N SER A 9 21.14 15.52 18.97
CA SER A 9 21.90 16.01 20.12
C SER A 9 21.06 16.98 20.97
N ASN A 10 21.19 16.89 22.29
CA ASN A 10 20.57 17.86 23.21
C ASN A 10 21.15 19.26 22.99
N LEU A 11 20.34 20.30 23.24
CA LEU A 11 20.80 21.68 23.14
C LEU A 11 21.94 21.91 24.16
N PRO A 12 23.10 22.42 23.75
CA PRO A 12 24.14 22.87 24.66
C PRO A 12 23.64 23.94 25.65
N ASP A 13 24.17 23.92 26.88
CA ASP A 13 23.69 24.81 27.95
C ASP A 13 23.95 26.29 27.67
N ASN A 14 25.02 26.62 26.94
CA ASN A 14 25.32 27.98 26.48
C ASN A 14 24.29 28.50 25.46
N LEU A 15 23.66 27.62 24.68
CA LEU A 15 22.56 28.00 23.79
C LEU A 15 21.24 28.08 24.55
N LYS A 16 21.01 27.24 25.56
CA LYS A 16 19.77 27.27 26.36
C LYS A 16 19.53 28.64 27.00
N THR A 17 20.58 29.38 27.39
CA THR A 17 20.45 30.73 27.95
C THR A 17 19.94 31.76 26.94
N LEU A 18 20.09 31.51 25.64
CA LEU A 18 19.62 32.38 24.55
C LEU A 18 18.13 32.18 24.23
N PHE A 19 17.52 31.08 24.69
CA PHE A 19 16.14 30.73 24.38
C PHE A 19 15.25 30.77 25.63
N ARG A 20 14.00 31.23 25.47
CA ARG A 20 12.96 31.04 26.49
C ARG A 20 12.24 29.73 26.23
N SER A 21 12.30 28.81 27.19
CA SER A 21 11.59 27.53 27.09
C SER A 21 10.10 27.70 27.34
N VAL A 22 9.27 27.11 26.48
CA VAL A 22 7.82 26.97 26.68
C VAL A 22 7.49 25.48 26.57
N ALA A 23 6.81 24.95 27.58
CA ALA A 23 6.35 23.57 27.58
C ALA A 23 4.96 23.47 26.95
N MET A 24 4.82 22.66 25.90
CA MET A 24 3.54 22.34 25.25
C MET A 24 3.35 20.83 25.34
N VAL A 25 2.57 20.37 26.34
CA VAL A 25 2.49 18.94 26.69
C VAL A 25 1.24 18.27 26.12
N VAL A 26 0.04 18.77 26.47
CA VAL A 26 -1.23 18.21 25.98
C VAL A 26 -2.10 19.34 25.43
N PRO A 27 -2.49 19.29 24.15
CA PRO A 27 -3.40 20.26 23.54
C PRO A 27 -4.87 19.90 23.84
N ASP A 28 -5.75 20.90 23.85
CA ASP A 28 -7.19 20.68 23.97
C ASP A 28 -7.78 20.16 22.66
N ARG A 29 -7.84 18.83 22.52
CA ARG A 29 -8.35 18.16 21.30
C ARG A 29 -9.82 18.50 21.02
N LYS A 30 -10.65 18.70 22.06
CA LYS A 30 -12.10 18.93 21.91
C LYS A 30 -12.38 20.32 21.35
N LEU A 31 -11.74 21.34 21.91
CA LEU A 31 -11.87 22.72 21.41
C LEU A 31 -11.34 22.84 19.98
N ILE A 32 -10.19 22.24 19.68
CA ILE A 32 -9.63 22.24 18.32
C ILE A 32 -10.60 21.58 17.34
N ALA A 33 -11.14 20.40 17.69
CA ALA A 33 -12.07 19.68 16.83
C ALA A 33 -13.36 20.48 16.57
N GLN A 34 -13.92 21.11 17.60
CA GLN A 34 -15.12 21.91 17.49
C GLN A 34 -14.94 23.10 16.54
N VAL A 35 -13.88 23.90 16.74
CA VAL A 35 -13.59 25.07 15.90
C VAL A 35 -13.31 24.66 14.45
N MET A 36 -12.61 23.53 14.26
CA MET A 36 -12.30 23.04 12.91
C MET A 36 -13.53 22.50 12.17
N LEU A 37 -14.47 21.85 12.86
CA LEU A 37 -15.74 21.43 12.25
C LEU A 37 -16.59 22.64 11.85
N TYR A 38 -16.64 23.68 12.70
CA TYR A 38 -17.32 24.93 12.35
C TYR A 38 -16.72 25.59 11.11
N SER A 39 -15.39 25.61 10.96
CA SER A 39 -14.75 26.18 9.77
C SER A 39 -15.00 25.38 8.49
N GLN A 40 -15.30 24.08 8.60
CA GLN A 40 -15.78 23.24 7.49
C GLN A 40 -17.29 23.41 7.22
N GLY A 41 -17.99 24.26 7.97
CA GLY A 41 -19.40 24.54 7.82
C GLY A 41 -20.32 23.53 8.50
N ILE A 42 -19.83 22.69 9.40
CA ILE A 42 -20.65 21.72 10.16
C ILE A 42 -21.32 22.45 11.33
N VAL A 43 -22.65 22.51 11.32
CA VAL A 43 -23.44 23.29 12.28
C VAL A 43 -23.57 22.55 13.61
N SER A 44 -23.68 21.22 13.57
CA SER A 44 -23.77 20.36 14.75
C SER A 44 -22.41 20.05 15.41
N ALA A 45 -21.37 20.82 15.10
CA ALA A 45 -19.99 20.65 15.55
C ALA A 45 -19.84 20.50 17.07
N GLU A 46 -20.58 21.30 17.86
CA GLU A 46 -20.54 21.25 19.32
C GLU A 46 -20.93 19.87 19.89
N LYS A 47 -21.92 19.20 19.28
CA LYS A 47 -22.37 17.87 19.70
C LYS A 47 -21.45 16.75 19.17
N LEU A 48 -20.85 16.95 18.00
CA LEU A 48 -20.08 15.92 17.29
C LEU A 48 -18.59 15.91 17.67
N ALA A 49 -17.99 17.05 17.98
CA ALA A 49 -16.56 17.17 18.27
C ALA A 49 -16.12 16.29 19.45
N GLY A 50 -16.89 16.30 20.54
CA GLY A 50 -16.61 15.45 21.71
C GLY A 50 -16.58 13.97 21.34
N LYS A 51 -17.59 13.51 20.58
CA LYS A 51 -17.71 12.11 20.15
C LYS A 51 -16.54 11.66 19.28
N VAL A 52 -16.10 12.47 18.32
CA VAL A 52 -14.96 12.12 17.45
C VAL A 52 -13.67 12.03 18.23
N VAL A 53 -13.45 12.96 19.16
CA VAL A 53 -12.26 12.93 20.02
C VAL A 53 -12.29 11.70 20.94
N ASP A 54 -13.45 11.39 21.51
CA ASP A 54 -13.63 10.22 22.36
C ASP A 54 -13.40 8.92 21.55
N LEU A 55 -13.89 8.83 20.31
CA LEU A 55 -13.58 7.71 19.40
C LEU A 55 -12.07 7.52 19.20
N PHE A 56 -11.32 8.61 18.95
CA PHE A 56 -9.86 8.55 18.77
C PHE A 56 -9.13 8.06 20.02
N LEU A 57 -9.55 8.55 21.19
CA LEU A 57 -8.99 8.13 22.48
C LEU A 57 -9.32 6.66 22.81
N LEU A 58 -10.51 6.21 22.42
CA LEU A 58 -10.92 4.81 22.55
C LEU A 58 -10.12 3.91 21.61
N CYS A 59 -9.90 4.32 20.36
CA CYS A 59 -9.04 3.59 19.42
C CYS A 59 -7.59 3.49 19.97
N GLU A 60 -7.04 4.60 20.48
CA GLU A 60 -5.69 4.64 21.07
C GLU A 60 -5.53 3.73 22.30
N SER A 61 -6.61 3.48 23.05
CA SER A 61 -6.57 2.72 24.31
C SER A 61 -7.01 1.25 24.20
N LYS A 62 -7.97 0.92 23.34
CA LYS A 62 -8.53 -0.44 23.20
C LYS A 62 -7.90 -1.26 22.07
N MET A 63 -7.32 -0.64 21.04
CA MET A 63 -6.72 -1.37 19.91
C MET A 63 -5.34 -1.93 20.26
N SER A 64 -4.86 -2.85 19.42
CA SER A 64 -3.51 -3.38 19.54
C SER A 64 -2.44 -2.29 19.34
N ARG A 65 -1.27 -2.46 19.98
CA ARG A 65 -0.16 -1.50 19.91
C ARG A 65 0.69 -1.72 18.66
N GLN A 66 0.25 -1.19 17.53
CA GLN A 66 1.01 -1.23 16.28
C GLN A 66 1.89 0.01 16.10
N SER A 67 3.09 -0.16 15.51
CA SER A 67 4.03 0.95 15.25
C SER A 67 3.51 1.96 14.22
N HIS A 68 2.59 1.53 13.36
CA HIS A 68 2.00 2.34 12.29
C HIS A 68 0.70 3.06 12.70
N TYR A 69 0.20 2.82 13.92
CA TYR A 69 -0.99 3.50 14.43
C TYR A 69 -0.65 4.92 14.90
N ASP A 70 -1.35 5.90 14.32
CA ASP A 70 -1.30 7.30 14.74
C ASP A 70 -2.73 7.84 14.94
N PHE A 71 -3.08 8.03 16.22
CA PHE A 71 -4.30 8.68 16.69
C PHE A 71 -4.03 10.08 17.26
N GLY A 72 -2.91 10.69 16.89
CA GLY A 72 -2.52 12.03 17.29
C GLY A 72 -3.35 13.14 16.64
N LEU A 73 -3.02 14.39 17.00
CA LEU A 73 -3.73 15.57 16.49
C LEU A 73 -3.69 15.73 14.97
N ARG A 74 -2.63 15.28 14.30
CA ARG A 74 -2.51 15.39 12.85
C ARG A 74 -3.52 14.46 12.16
N ALA A 75 -3.66 13.23 12.64
CA ALA A 75 -4.67 12.31 12.18
C ALA A 75 -6.09 12.88 12.41
N LEU A 76 -6.34 13.43 13.59
CA LEU A 76 -7.61 14.10 13.91
C LEU A 76 -7.90 15.27 12.94
N LYS A 77 -6.93 16.17 12.71
CA LYS A 77 -7.07 17.28 11.73
C LYS A 77 -7.44 16.76 10.33
N THR A 78 -6.77 15.72 9.84
CA THR A 78 -7.06 15.16 8.51
C THR A 78 -8.49 14.63 8.42
N LEU A 79 -8.98 13.93 9.43
CA LEU A 79 -10.35 13.46 9.47
C LEU A 79 -11.35 14.62 9.37
N LEU A 80 -11.15 15.67 10.18
CA LEU A 80 -12.10 16.79 10.23
C LEU A 80 -12.14 17.57 8.90
N VAL A 81 -10.98 17.75 8.26
CA VAL A 81 -10.90 18.35 6.91
C VAL A 81 -11.57 17.44 5.87
N SER A 82 -11.35 16.13 5.94
CA SER A 82 -11.98 15.15 5.05
C SER A 82 -13.51 15.15 5.19
N ALA A 83 -14.03 15.20 6.42
CA ALA A 83 -15.46 15.34 6.67
C ALA A 83 -16.06 16.61 6.04
N GLY A 84 -15.32 17.73 6.07
CA GLY A 84 -15.73 18.95 5.36
C GLY A 84 -15.85 18.77 3.85
N ALA A 85 -14.89 18.07 3.23
CA ALA A 85 -14.92 17.78 1.79
C ALA A 85 -16.08 16.85 1.42
N LEU A 86 -16.27 15.77 2.18
CA LEU A 86 -17.38 14.82 2.00
C LEU A 86 -18.74 15.50 2.17
N LYS A 87 -18.87 16.48 3.08
CA LYS A 87 -20.09 17.28 3.23
C LYS A 87 -20.37 18.09 1.96
N ARG A 88 -19.34 18.75 1.40
CA ARG A 88 -19.50 19.52 0.15
C ARG A 88 -19.96 18.61 -0.99
N GLN A 89 -19.33 17.46 -1.16
CA GLN A 89 -19.70 16.47 -2.18
C GLN A 89 -21.13 15.93 -1.99
N ALA A 90 -21.56 15.68 -0.74
CA ALA A 90 -22.92 15.23 -0.46
C ALA A 90 -23.98 16.31 -0.77
N LEU A 91 -23.62 17.60 -0.65
CA LEU A 91 -24.51 18.73 -0.92
C LEU A 91 -24.53 19.16 -2.38
N GLU A 92 -23.47 18.89 -3.15
CA GLU A 92 -23.37 19.24 -4.59
C GLU A 92 -24.48 18.63 -5.46
N GLY A 93 -25.16 17.57 -4.99
CA GLY A 93 -26.30 16.95 -5.68
C GLY A 93 -27.69 17.26 -5.09
N THR A 94 -27.79 18.09 -4.06
CA THR A 94 -29.06 18.34 -3.35
C THR A 94 -29.46 19.82 -3.47
N GLU A 95 -30.40 20.15 -4.37
CA GLU A 95 -30.88 21.53 -4.57
C GLU A 95 -31.71 22.08 -3.38
N ALA A 96 -32.22 21.19 -2.52
CA ALA A 96 -32.95 21.59 -1.32
C ALA A 96 -31.98 21.88 -0.17
N ALA A 97 -32.11 23.06 0.45
CA ALA A 97 -31.46 23.36 1.72
C ALA A 97 -31.95 22.35 2.77
N LEU A 98 -31.13 21.34 3.07
CA LEU A 98 -31.37 20.43 4.18
C LEU A 98 -31.33 21.27 5.46
N GLU A 99 -32.46 21.38 6.15
CA GLU A 99 -32.59 22.15 7.40
C GLU A 99 -32.83 21.21 8.59
N GLY A 100 -32.39 21.66 9.77
CA GLY A 100 -32.65 20.99 11.04
C GLY A 100 -32.08 19.56 11.14
N ASP A 101 -32.94 18.61 11.52
CA ASP A 101 -32.52 17.23 11.85
C ASP A 101 -31.99 16.44 10.65
N GLN A 102 -32.43 16.76 9.43
CA GLN A 102 -31.92 16.11 8.22
C GLN A 102 -30.46 16.47 7.95
N LEU A 103 -30.10 17.75 8.13
CA LEU A 103 -28.72 18.22 8.01
C LEU A 103 -27.83 17.59 9.09
N ALA A 104 -28.33 17.50 10.33
CA ALA A 104 -27.60 16.85 11.42
C ALA A 104 -27.33 15.36 11.15
N LEU A 105 -28.28 14.66 10.52
CA LEU A 105 -28.09 13.26 10.12
C LEU A 105 -27.02 13.11 9.03
N VAL A 106 -27.03 13.99 8.02
CA VAL A 106 -26.00 14.02 6.98
C VAL A 106 -24.63 14.35 7.56
N GLU A 107 -24.54 15.35 8.43
CA GLU A 107 -23.29 15.72 9.12
C GLU A 107 -22.75 14.56 9.97
N LYS A 108 -23.62 13.84 10.69
CA LYS A 108 -23.24 12.61 11.41
C LYS A 108 -22.71 11.54 10.45
N LYS A 109 -23.40 11.27 9.34
CA LYS A 109 -23.01 10.25 8.37
C LYS A 109 -21.66 10.56 7.71
N VAL A 110 -21.48 11.81 7.28
CA VAL A 110 -20.24 12.28 6.67
C VAL A 110 -19.05 12.20 7.64
N LEU A 111 -19.28 12.48 8.93
CA LEU A 111 -18.23 12.38 9.94
C LEU A 111 -17.83 10.93 10.22
N ILE A 112 -18.81 10.02 10.28
CA ILE A 112 -18.56 8.58 10.38
C ILE A 112 -17.78 8.10 9.15
N GLN A 113 -18.18 8.51 7.95
CA GLN A 113 -17.47 8.16 6.72
C GLN A 113 -16.03 8.71 6.75
N GLY A 114 -15.82 9.95 7.16
CA GLY A 114 -14.47 10.52 7.33
C GLY A 114 -13.62 9.77 8.36
N ALA A 115 -14.23 9.28 9.44
CA ALA A 115 -13.56 8.44 10.44
C ALA A 115 -13.16 7.07 9.85
N CYS A 116 -14.08 6.38 9.19
CA CYS A 116 -13.82 5.11 8.51
C CYS A 116 -12.70 5.27 7.47
N ASN A 117 -12.79 6.31 6.63
CA ASN A 117 -11.79 6.64 5.61
C ASN A 117 -10.39 6.88 6.21
N ASN A 118 -10.28 7.47 7.40
CA ASN A 118 -8.98 7.74 8.01
C ASN A 118 -8.41 6.55 8.80
N VAL A 119 -9.26 5.77 9.45
CA VAL A 119 -8.85 4.73 10.40
C VAL A 119 -8.77 3.37 9.74
N VAL A 120 -9.79 2.95 8.99
CA VAL A 120 -9.90 1.58 8.42
C VAL A 120 -8.70 1.19 7.55
N PRO A 121 -8.16 2.06 6.66
CA PRO A 121 -6.99 1.67 5.86
C PRO A 121 -5.77 1.30 6.69
N LYS A 122 -5.67 1.82 7.92
CA LYS A 122 -4.53 1.58 8.82
C LYS A 122 -4.67 0.30 9.62
N LEU A 123 -5.88 -0.20 9.83
CA LEU A 123 -6.15 -1.27 10.78
C LEU A 123 -5.64 -2.62 10.26
N ILE A 124 -5.12 -3.41 11.20
CA ILE A 124 -4.98 -4.85 11.03
C ILE A 124 -6.35 -5.53 11.11
N LYS A 125 -6.41 -6.80 10.72
CA LYS A 125 -7.67 -7.55 10.64
C LYS A 125 -8.35 -7.68 12.01
N GLU A 126 -7.59 -7.98 13.05
CA GLU A 126 -8.10 -8.22 14.41
C GLU A 126 -8.71 -6.95 15.02
N ASP A 127 -8.14 -5.78 14.72
CA ASP A 127 -8.62 -4.50 15.24
C ASP A 127 -9.80 -3.93 14.42
N LEU A 128 -10.11 -4.50 13.25
CA LEU A 128 -11.24 -4.07 12.44
C LEU A 128 -12.56 -4.30 13.18
N ASP A 129 -12.73 -5.47 13.79
CA ASP A 129 -13.93 -5.81 14.57
C ASP A 129 -14.03 -4.92 15.83
N VAL A 130 -12.91 -4.69 16.51
CA VAL A 130 -12.84 -3.76 17.65
C VAL A 130 -13.25 -2.35 17.24
N PHE A 131 -12.85 -1.89 16.06
CA PHE A 131 -13.27 -0.58 15.53
C PHE A 131 -14.77 -0.51 15.26
N VAL A 132 -15.37 -1.58 14.71
CA VAL A 132 -16.82 -1.65 14.46
C VAL A 132 -17.58 -1.49 15.79
N ASP A 133 -17.17 -2.22 16.82
CA ASP A 133 -17.79 -2.14 18.16
C ASP A 133 -17.65 -0.74 18.77
N LEU A 134 -16.46 -0.14 18.68
CA LEU A 134 -16.19 1.21 19.16
C LEU A 134 -17.01 2.28 18.41
N LEU A 135 -17.16 2.10 17.10
CA LEU A 135 -17.92 3.00 16.26
C LEU A 135 -19.41 2.96 16.65
N GLU A 136 -19.96 1.78 16.91
CA GLU A 136 -21.34 1.60 17.39
C GLU A 136 -21.54 2.19 18.79
N GLU A 137 -20.56 2.02 19.70
CA GLU A 137 -20.56 2.60 21.05
C GLU A 137 -20.68 4.14 21.03
N VAL A 138 -19.90 4.80 20.17
CA VAL A 138 -19.85 6.27 20.07
C VAL A 138 -21.01 6.82 19.21
N PHE A 139 -21.35 6.10 18.14
CA PHE A 139 -22.36 6.48 17.16
C PHE A 139 -23.38 5.34 16.95
N PRO A 140 -24.41 5.22 17.81
CA PRO A 140 -25.42 4.17 17.68
C PRO A 140 -26.05 4.11 16.28
N GLY A 141 -26.16 2.90 15.74
CA GLY A 141 -26.71 2.61 14.41
C GLY A 141 -25.77 2.92 13.24
N SER A 142 -24.48 3.18 13.48
CA SER A 142 -23.48 3.35 12.42
C SER A 142 -22.95 2.01 11.92
N MET A 143 -22.59 1.94 10.64
CA MET A 143 -21.84 0.83 10.06
C MET A 143 -20.61 1.36 9.34
N VAL A 144 -19.58 0.52 9.24
CA VAL A 144 -18.40 0.83 8.42
C VAL A 144 -18.81 0.80 6.95
N ALA A 145 -18.68 1.95 6.27
CA ALA A 145 -18.96 2.05 4.86
C ALA A 145 -17.81 1.43 4.04
N LYS A 146 -18.14 0.57 3.08
CA LYS A 146 -17.18 0.12 2.07
C LYS A 146 -16.91 1.25 1.07
N MET A 147 -15.71 1.24 0.48
CA MET A 147 -15.38 2.17 -0.58
C MET A 147 -16.09 1.74 -1.86
N GLU A 148 -16.81 2.67 -2.48
CA GLU A 148 -17.51 2.45 -3.73
C GLU A 148 -17.00 3.44 -4.79
N ASP A 149 -16.33 2.89 -5.78
CA ASP A 149 -15.97 3.58 -7.03
C ASP A 149 -16.16 2.58 -8.16
N LYS A 150 -17.34 2.63 -8.79
CA LYS A 150 -17.74 1.64 -9.80
C LYS A 150 -16.90 1.76 -11.07
N GLU A 151 -16.67 3.00 -11.50
CA GLU A 151 -15.90 3.30 -12.72
C GLU A 151 -14.47 2.78 -12.61
N LEU A 152 -13.81 3.06 -11.48
CA LEU A 152 -12.47 2.55 -11.26
C LEU A 152 -12.44 1.04 -11.03
N LYS A 153 -13.44 0.47 -10.34
CA LYS A 153 -13.52 -0.98 -10.11
C LYS A 153 -13.62 -1.75 -11.43
N GLU A 154 -14.46 -1.27 -12.36
CA GLU A 154 -14.59 -1.86 -13.70
C GLU A 154 -13.29 -1.78 -14.50
N GLU A 155 -12.55 -0.68 -14.39
CA GLU A 155 -11.28 -0.53 -15.11
C GLU A 155 -10.16 -1.37 -14.48
N ILE A 156 -10.12 -1.47 -13.14
CA ILE A 156 -9.21 -2.38 -12.42
C ILE A 156 -9.47 -3.82 -12.88
N GLU A 157 -10.73 -4.23 -13.02
CA GLU A 157 -11.07 -5.57 -13.49
C GLU A 157 -10.53 -5.86 -14.90
N LYS A 158 -10.66 -4.90 -15.82
CA LYS A 158 -10.08 -5.01 -17.17
C LYS A 158 -8.55 -5.09 -17.16
N ILE A 159 -7.90 -4.30 -16.31
CA ILE A 159 -6.43 -4.32 -16.16
C ILE A 159 -5.96 -5.64 -15.56
N CYS A 160 -6.69 -6.17 -14.58
CA CYS A 160 -6.39 -7.49 -14.02
C CYS A 160 -6.44 -8.57 -15.10
N GLN A 161 -7.46 -8.55 -15.96
CA GLN A 161 -7.58 -9.50 -17.07
C GLN A 161 -6.44 -9.37 -18.10
N SER A 162 -6.01 -8.14 -18.42
CA SER A 162 -4.93 -7.93 -19.41
C SER A 162 -3.56 -8.33 -18.87
N GLU A 163 -3.29 -8.12 -17.58
CA GLU A 163 -1.99 -8.37 -16.93
C GLU A 163 -1.92 -9.73 -16.20
N SER A 164 -2.88 -10.62 -16.40
CA SER A 164 -2.97 -11.94 -15.72
C SER A 164 -3.19 -11.87 -14.21
N TYR A 165 -3.59 -10.74 -13.64
CA TYR A 165 -3.95 -10.70 -12.23
C TYR A 165 -5.30 -11.36 -11.99
N VAL A 166 -5.41 -12.06 -10.87
CA VAL A 166 -6.68 -12.63 -10.41
C VAL A 166 -7.43 -11.58 -9.62
N PHE A 167 -8.65 -11.29 -10.05
CA PHE A 167 -9.50 -10.32 -9.38
C PHE A 167 -9.96 -10.84 -8.01
N SER A 168 -9.64 -10.08 -6.95
CA SER A 168 -10.06 -10.39 -5.57
C SER A 168 -10.69 -9.15 -4.94
N ASP A 169 -11.93 -9.26 -4.47
CA ASP A 169 -12.67 -8.13 -3.89
C ASP A 169 -11.94 -7.50 -2.69
N ASN A 170 -11.28 -8.31 -1.85
CA ASN A 170 -10.55 -7.81 -0.69
C ASN A 170 -9.35 -6.94 -1.10
N TRP A 171 -8.59 -7.41 -2.10
CA TRP A 171 -7.45 -6.67 -2.61
C TRP A 171 -7.90 -5.40 -3.35
N VAL A 172 -8.98 -5.45 -4.13
CA VAL A 172 -9.55 -4.28 -4.80
C VAL A 172 -10.03 -3.23 -3.78
N GLN A 173 -10.63 -3.65 -2.67
CA GLN A 173 -10.98 -2.72 -1.59
C GLN A 173 -9.74 -2.00 -1.03
N LYS A 174 -8.59 -2.68 -0.91
CA LYS A 174 -7.32 -2.04 -0.53
C LYS A 174 -6.80 -1.07 -1.60
N VAL A 175 -6.95 -1.40 -2.88
CA VAL A 175 -6.61 -0.49 -3.99
C VAL A 175 -7.47 0.78 -3.96
N LEU A 176 -8.77 0.66 -3.68
CA LEU A 176 -9.67 1.82 -3.52
C LEU A 176 -9.32 2.66 -2.29
N GLN A 177 -8.96 2.03 -1.17
CA GLN A 177 -8.47 2.73 0.01
C GLN A 177 -7.18 3.50 -0.31
N LEU A 178 -6.26 2.88 -1.07
CA LEU A 178 -5.01 3.50 -1.51
C LEU A 178 -5.26 4.75 -2.34
N LYS A 179 -6.18 4.71 -3.32
CA LYS A 179 -6.59 5.89 -4.10
C LYS A 179 -6.96 7.05 -3.20
N MET A 180 -7.90 6.81 -2.28
CA MET A 180 -8.42 7.84 -1.40
C MET A 180 -7.31 8.42 -0.50
N VAL A 181 -6.41 7.57 0.01
CA VAL A 181 -5.28 8.03 0.83
C VAL A 181 -4.33 8.91 0.01
N ILE A 182 -4.04 8.55 -1.25
CA ILE A 182 -3.21 9.34 -2.18
C ILE A 182 -3.85 10.67 -2.55
N GLU A 183 -5.18 10.73 -2.68
CA GLU A 183 -5.91 11.98 -2.95
C GLU A 183 -5.88 12.92 -1.73
N THR A 184 -5.94 12.36 -0.53
CA THR A 184 -6.01 13.12 0.72
C THR A 184 -4.64 13.60 1.21
N ARG A 185 -3.60 12.78 1.05
CA ARG A 185 -2.24 13.07 1.55
C ARG A 185 -1.21 12.94 0.43
N HIS A 186 -0.25 13.86 0.40
CA HIS A 186 0.83 13.82 -0.58
C HIS A 186 1.95 12.83 -0.22
N GLY A 187 2.06 12.47 1.05
CA GLY A 187 2.91 11.40 1.56
C GLY A 187 2.07 10.18 1.95
N VAL A 188 2.40 8.98 1.46
CA VAL A 188 1.68 7.74 1.74
C VAL A 188 2.66 6.62 2.08
N MET A 189 2.31 5.77 3.04
CA MET A 189 3.05 4.57 3.42
C MET A 189 2.17 3.34 3.16
N LEU A 190 2.66 2.41 2.35
CA LEU A 190 2.11 1.06 2.19
C LEU A 190 2.94 0.14 3.06
N VAL A 191 2.31 -0.44 4.08
CA VAL A 191 2.98 -1.29 5.06
C VAL A 191 2.35 -2.67 5.04
N GLY A 192 3.18 -3.70 5.05
CA GLY A 192 2.73 -5.08 5.14
C GLY A 192 3.81 -6.04 4.68
N PRO A 193 3.65 -7.34 4.95
CA PRO A 193 4.65 -8.35 4.61
C PRO A 193 4.92 -8.45 3.11
N VAL A 194 6.00 -9.13 2.74
CA VAL A 194 6.35 -9.41 1.34
C VAL A 194 5.28 -10.32 0.71
N GLY A 195 4.95 -10.11 -0.57
CA GLY A 195 4.03 -10.98 -1.33
C GLY A 195 2.54 -10.68 -1.14
N VAL A 196 2.15 -9.62 -0.43
CA VAL A 196 0.73 -9.25 -0.21
C VAL A 196 0.12 -8.33 -1.28
N GLY A 197 0.83 -8.11 -2.39
CA GLY A 197 0.33 -7.33 -3.54
C GLY A 197 0.41 -5.81 -3.39
N LYS A 198 1.35 -5.29 -2.59
CA LYS A 198 1.58 -3.83 -2.42
C LYS A 198 2.01 -3.16 -3.73
N SER A 199 3.09 -3.66 -4.35
CA SER A 199 3.64 -3.11 -5.59
C SER A 199 2.66 -3.26 -6.76
N SER A 200 1.99 -4.42 -6.85
CA SER A 200 0.92 -4.63 -7.84
C SER A 200 -0.26 -3.66 -7.66
N ALA A 201 -0.62 -3.33 -6.42
CA ALA A 201 -1.70 -2.39 -6.13
C ALA A 201 -1.36 -0.97 -6.62
N LEU A 202 -0.12 -0.52 -6.44
CA LEU A 202 0.36 0.75 -6.98
C LEU A 202 0.32 0.78 -8.51
N HIS A 203 0.83 -0.28 -9.15
CA HIS A 203 0.87 -0.37 -10.61
C HIS A 203 -0.53 -0.39 -11.24
N VAL A 204 -1.42 -1.24 -10.73
CA VAL A 204 -2.80 -1.35 -11.22
C VAL A 204 -3.58 -0.06 -10.95
N LEU A 205 -3.39 0.58 -9.80
CA LEU A 205 -4.05 1.85 -9.50
C LEU A 205 -3.59 2.97 -10.44
N GLN A 206 -2.29 3.09 -10.71
CA GLN A 206 -1.76 4.11 -11.59
C GLN A 206 -2.31 3.97 -13.02
N LYS A 207 -2.34 2.74 -13.55
CA LYS A 207 -2.94 2.42 -14.85
C LYS A 207 -4.45 2.66 -14.89
N GLY A 208 -5.15 2.24 -13.84
CA GLY A 208 -6.61 2.42 -13.71
C GLY A 208 -6.99 3.89 -13.69
N LEU A 209 -6.23 4.70 -12.96
CA LEU A 209 -6.47 6.14 -12.93
C LEU A 209 -6.19 6.81 -14.28
N GLU A 210 -5.09 6.46 -14.96
CA GLU A 210 -4.78 7.00 -16.30
C GLU A 210 -5.90 6.74 -17.31
N LYS A 211 -6.61 5.61 -17.17
CA LYS A 211 -7.77 5.26 -18.01
C LYS A 211 -9.04 6.03 -17.65
N VAL A 212 -9.25 6.33 -16.37
CA VAL A 212 -10.44 7.03 -15.87
C VAL A 212 -10.34 8.53 -16.10
N ASP A 213 -9.21 9.15 -15.70
CA ASP A 213 -9.04 10.60 -15.75
C ASP A 213 -8.27 11.08 -17.00
N GLY A 214 -7.68 10.17 -17.78
CA GLY A 214 -6.90 10.50 -18.98
C GLY A 214 -5.54 11.14 -18.68
N VAL A 215 -5.12 11.21 -17.41
CA VAL A 215 -3.86 11.82 -16.99
C VAL A 215 -2.79 10.75 -16.93
N LYS A 216 -1.78 10.88 -17.80
CA LYS A 216 -0.64 9.95 -17.82
C LYS A 216 0.06 9.91 -16.46
N GLY A 217 0.22 8.71 -15.92
CA GLY A 217 1.00 8.49 -14.70
C GLY A 217 2.45 8.11 -14.99
N GLU A 218 3.39 8.56 -14.17
CA GLU A 218 4.79 8.14 -14.20
C GLU A 218 5.22 7.76 -12.78
N MET A 219 5.80 6.55 -12.66
CA MET A 219 6.25 6.00 -11.37
C MET A 219 7.77 5.89 -11.37
N TYR A 220 8.39 6.42 -10.33
CA TYR A 220 9.83 6.43 -10.12
C TYR A 220 10.14 5.64 -8.86
N ILE A 221 10.76 4.47 -9.01
CA ILE A 221 11.07 3.57 -7.90
C ILE A 221 12.51 3.79 -7.47
N ILE A 222 12.73 4.05 -6.19
CA ILE A 222 14.03 4.30 -5.58
C ILE A 222 14.16 3.41 -4.36
N ASP A 223 15.21 2.58 -4.29
CA ASP A 223 15.60 1.97 -3.03
C ASP A 223 16.48 2.97 -2.25
N PRO A 224 15.98 3.53 -1.13
CA PRO A 224 16.70 4.55 -0.38
C PRO A 224 17.96 4.02 0.31
N LYS A 225 18.09 2.70 0.50
CA LYS A 225 19.24 2.06 1.15
C LYS A 225 20.23 1.44 0.18
N ALA A 226 19.88 1.34 -1.11
CA ALA A 226 20.82 0.97 -2.16
C ALA A 226 21.92 2.02 -2.38
N MET A 227 21.73 3.24 -1.86
CA MET A 227 22.68 4.34 -1.90
C MET A 227 22.85 4.98 -0.52
N ASP A 228 23.92 5.74 -0.36
CA ASP A 228 24.11 6.56 0.83
C ASP A 228 23.19 7.80 0.81
N LYS A 229 23.10 8.46 1.96
CA LYS A 229 22.28 9.67 2.13
C LYS A 229 22.67 10.78 1.14
N GLU A 230 23.95 10.89 0.83
CA GLU A 230 24.50 11.86 -0.11
C GLU A 230 24.13 11.50 -1.55
N GLY A 231 24.18 10.23 -1.95
CA GLY A 231 23.69 9.77 -3.25
C GLY A 231 22.18 9.98 -3.43
N LEU A 232 21.40 9.90 -2.34
CA LEU A 232 19.95 10.11 -2.39
C LEU A 232 19.58 11.59 -2.52
N TYR A 233 20.11 12.45 -1.64
CA TYR A 233 19.71 13.87 -1.56
C TYR A 233 20.70 14.85 -2.19
N GLY A 234 21.96 14.47 -2.35
CA GLY A 234 23.02 15.36 -2.75
C GLY A 234 23.90 15.83 -1.60
N VAL A 235 25.03 16.44 -1.95
CA VAL A 235 26.05 16.92 -1.02
C VAL A 235 26.55 18.29 -1.45
N LEU A 236 26.88 19.13 -0.45
CA LEU A 236 27.56 20.39 -0.65
C LEU A 236 29.05 20.17 -0.44
N ASP A 237 29.86 20.38 -1.47
CA ASP A 237 31.32 20.27 -1.37
C ASP A 237 31.85 21.35 -0.43
N GLY A 238 32.51 20.95 0.66
CA GLY A 238 33.04 21.86 1.67
C GLY A 238 34.20 22.75 1.21
N THR A 239 34.82 22.43 0.08
CA THR A 239 35.94 23.18 -0.50
C THR A 239 35.45 24.14 -1.58
N THR A 240 34.66 23.65 -2.54
CA THR A 240 34.18 24.46 -3.68
C THR A 240 32.89 25.21 -3.39
N MET A 241 32.16 24.80 -2.34
CA MET A 241 30.79 25.25 -2.05
C MET A 241 29.80 24.97 -3.20
N GLU A 242 30.13 24.03 -4.08
CA GLU A 242 29.25 23.58 -5.14
C GLU A 242 28.30 22.48 -4.64
N TRP A 243 27.06 22.57 -5.07
CA TRP A 243 26.02 21.59 -4.75
C TRP A 243 25.96 20.52 -5.84
N THR A 244 26.06 19.25 -5.44
CA THR A 244 25.83 18.11 -6.33
C THR A 244 24.52 17.45 -5.93
N ASP A 245 23.60 17.30 -6.89
CA ASP A 245 22.31 16.65 -6.65
C ASP A 245 22.45 15.13 -6.49
N GLY A 246 21.63 14.58 -5.60
CA GLY A 246 21.38 13.14 -5.51
C GLY A 246 20.24 12.70 -6.43
N VAL A 247 19.93 11.41 -6.42
CA VAL A 247 18.89 10.80 -7.28
C VAL A 247 17.52 11.45 -7.05
N PHE A 248 17.11 11.64 -5.79
CA PHE A 248 15.81 12.21 -5.47
C PHE A 248 15.72 13.70 -5.82
N THR A 249 16.76 14.49 -5.53
CA THR A 249 16.74 15.93 -5.84
C THR A 249 16.84 16.19 -7.33
N SER A 250 17.66 15.42 -8.05
CA SER A 250 17.75 15.48 -9.51
C SER A 250 16.40 15.18 -10.15
N LEU A 251 15.74 14.09 -9.73
CA LEU A 251 14.40 13.72 -10.21
C LEU A 251 13.37 14.82 -9.94
N LEU A 252 13.34 15.36 -8.72
CA LEU A 252 12.42 16.42 -8.35
C LEU A 252 12.64 17.68 -9.20
N ARG A 253 13.90 18.03 -9.49
CA ARG A 253 14.24 19.13 -10.39
C ARG A 253 13.79 18.88 -11.82
N THR A 254 13.92 17.66 -12.33
CA THR A 254 13.43 17.31 -13.68
C THR A 254 11.91 17.54 -13.77
N ILE A 255 11.16 17.10 -12.76
CA ILE A 255 9.70 17.31 -12.72
C ILE A 255 9.37 18.81 -12.64
N LEU A 256 10.10 19.57 -11.82
CA LEU A 256 9.90 21.01 -11.66
C LEU A 256 10.28 21.83 -12.90
N ALA A 257 11.30 21.39 -13.66
CA ALA A 257 11.75 22.07 -14.86
C ALA A 257 10.74 21.98 -16.01
N ASN A 258 9.83 20.99 -15.98
CA ASN A 258 8.73 20.83 -16.92
C ASN A 258 9.17 20.87 -18.41
N GLN A 259 10.31 20.27 -18.74
CA GLN A 259 10.87 20.34 -20.10
C GLN A 259 10.11 19.47 -21.11
N ARG A 260 9.43 18.41 -20.65
CA ARG A 260 8.70 17.44 -21.48
C ARG A 260 7.19 17.42 -21.19
N GLY A 261 6.67 18.43 -20.49
CA GLY A 261 5.28 18.49 -20.08
C GLY A 261 4.98 17.65 -18.82
N GLU A 262 5.94 17.55 -17.90
CA GLU A 262 5.78 16.88 -16.62
C GLU A 262 4.66 17.50 -15.76
N ALA A 263 4.36 18.79 -15.91
CA ALA A 263 3.30 19.46 -15.14
C ALA A 263 1.90 18.88 -15.41
N ASP A 264 1.67 18.35 -16.62
CA ASP A 264 0.37 17.78 -17.03
C ASP A 264 0.25 16.28 -16.70
N ARG A 265 1.31 15.68 -16.13
CA ARG A 265 1.36 14.26 -15.77
C ARG A 265 1.29 14.07 -14.26
N ARG A 266 0.85 12.89 -13.83
CA ARG A 266 0.88 12.46 -12.42
C ARG A 266 2.20 11.78 -12.15
N HIS A 267 2.93 12.21 -11.11
CA HIS A 267 4.23 11.65 -10.74
C HIS A 267 4.17 10.99 -9.38
N TRP A 268 4.50 9.71 -9.31
CA TRP A 268 4.63 8.97 -8.05
C TRP A 268 6.09 8.60 -7.83
N ILE A 269 6.68 9.14 -6.77
CA ILE A 269 8.03 8.78 -6.33
C ILE A 269 7.86 7.74 -5.23
N VAL A 270 8.21 6.50 -5.53
CA VAL A 270 8.07 5.35 -4.63
C VAL A 270 9.43 5.03 -4.04
N PHE A 271 9.53 5.11 -2.72
CA PHE A 271 10.65 4.56 -1.96
C PHE A 271 10.32 3.11 -1.59
N ASP A 272 10.91 2.17 -2.32
CA ASP A 272 10.74 0.73 -2.10
C ASP A 272 11.95 0.21 -1.31
N GLY A 273 11.78 0.13 0.00
CA GLY A 273 12.85 -0.25 0.91
C GLY A 273 12.63 0.26 2.34
N ASP A 274 13.45 -0.23 3.26
CA ASP A 274 13.30 0.07 4.69
C ASP A 274 13.32 1.57 5.02
N VAL A 275 12.45 1.96 5.95
CA VAL A 275 12.45 3.30 6.53
C VAL A 275 13.29 3.34 7.80
N ASP A 276 14.32 4.17 7.78
CA ASP A 276 15.11 4.52 8.95
C ASP A 276 15.11 6.04 9.20
N PRO A 277 15.47 6.49 10.41
CA PRO A 277 15.45 7.91 10.75
C PRO A 277 16.47 8.74 9.96
N GLU A 278 17.54 8.15 9.44
CA GLU A 278 18.69 8.88 8.89
C GLU A 278 18.37 9.56 7.55
N TRP A 279 17.73 8.82 6.64
CA TRP A 279 17.28 9.38 5.37
C TRP A 279 15.88 9.99 5.48
N ALA A 280 14.95 9.35 6.22
CA ALA A 280 13.57 9.80 6.28
C ALA A 280 13.40 11.15 7.00
N GLU A 281 14.33 11.57 7.87
CA GLU A 281 14.25 12.86 8.54
C GLU A 281 14.26 14.04 7.56
N ASN A 282 14.99 13.94 6.45
CA ASN A 282 15.04 15.00 5.42
C ASN A 282 13.70 15.16 4.68
N LEU A 283 12.87 14.12 4.65
CA LEU A 283 11.52 14.17 4.06
C LEU A 283 10.48 14.75 4.99
N ASN A 284 10.77 14.97 6.26
CA ASN A 284 9.77 15.45 7.21
C ASN A 284 9.15 16.80 6.85
N SER A 285 9.94 17.74 6.30
CA SER A 285 9.42 19.03 5.83
C SER A 285 8.64 18.89 4.52
N VAL A 286 8.95 17.86 3.75
CA VAL A 286 8.33 17.51 2.47
C VAL A 286 6.96 16.88 2.70
N LEU A 287 6.86 15.95 3.66
CA LEU A 287 5.66 15.18 4.00
C LEU A 287 4.66 15.96 4.87
N ASP A 288 5.06 17.09 5.46
CA ASP A 288 4.14 17.98 6.18
C ASP A 288 3.36 18.91 5.23
N ASP A 289 2.46 19.72 5.79
CA ASP A 289 1.68 20.73 5.05
C ASP A 289 2.54 21.75 4.29
N ASN A 290 3.83 21.87 4.63
CA ASN A 290 4.78 22.79 4.00
C ASN A 290 5.12 22.41 2.55
N LYS A 291 5.12 21.11 2.20
CA LYS A 291 5.50 20.59 0.87
C LYS A 291 6.82 21.16 0.33
N LEU A 292 7.83 21.30 1.20
CA LEU A 292 9.10 21.95 0.85
C LEU A 292 10.28 21.07 1.27
N LEU A 293 11.15 20.76 0.31
CA LEU A 293 12.45 20.15 0.55
C LEU A 293 13.49 21.27 0.71
N THR A 294 14.12 21.32 1.88
CA THR A 294 15.17 22.29 2.19
C THR A 294 16.52 21.60 2.13
N LEU A 295 17.35 22.00 1.17
CA LEU A 295 18.69 21.43 0.97
C LEU A 295 19.73 22.17 1.82
N PRO A 296 20.84 21.51 2.21
CA PRO A 296 21.97 22.16 2.89
C PRO A 296 22.54 23.37 2.16
N SER A 297 22.43 23.44 0.83
CA SER A 297 22.78 24.62 0.02
C SER A 297 21.94 25.87 0.33
N GLY A 298 20.85 25.72 1.11
CA GLY A 298 19.87 26.78 1.37
C GLY A 298 18.74 26.83 0.35
N GLU A 299 18.84 26.04 -0.73
CA GLU A 299 17.80 25.94 -1.74
C GLU A 299 16.54 25.27 -1.21
N ARG A 300 15.39 25.74 -1.71
CA ARG A 300 14.07 25.25 -1.31
C ARG A 300 13.32 24.77 -2.55
N LEU A 301 13.14 23.46 -2.65
CA LEU A 301 12.38 22.83 -3.72
C LEU A 301 10.96 22.56 -3.23
N SER A 302 9.97 23.19 -3.86
CA SER A 302 8.55 22.96 -3.56
C SER A 302 8.08 21.68 -4.25
N ILE A 303 7.25 20.88 -3.57
CA ILE A 303 6.62 19.70 -4.17
C ILE A 303 5.33 20.13 -4.89
N PRO A 304 5.25 19.94 -6.21
CA PRO A 304 4.03 20.22 -6.98
C PRO A 304 2.84 19.36 -6.54
N ASN A 305 1.62 19.84 -6.81
CA ASN A 305 0.39 19.12 -6.46
C ASN A 305 0.16 17.84 -7.29
N ASN A 306 0.85 17.66 -8.42
CA ASN A 306 0.82 16.45 -9.23
C ASN A 306 1.87 15.40 -8.81
N VAL A 307 2.71 15.70 -7.81
CA VAL A 307 3.69 14.77 -7.23
C VAL A 307 3.14 14.11 -5.97
N ARG A 308 3.37 12.81 -5.82
CA ARG A 308 3.11 12.03 -4.61
C ARG A 308 4.36 11.27 -4.20
N ILE A 309 4.60 11.22 -2.90
CA ILE A 309 5.70 10.46 -2.31
C ILE A 309 5.09 9.28 -1.60
N ILE A 310 5.50 8.09 -2.01
CA ILE A 310 4.97 6.82 -1.55
C ILE A 310 6.13 6.04 -0.95
N LEU A 311 5.93 5.42 0.21
CA LEU A 311 6.90 4.55 0.83
C LEU A 311 6.30 3.14 0.89
N GLU A 312 6.91 2.19 0.21
CA GLU A 312 6.58 0.78 0.28
C GLU A 312 7.55 0.11 1.25
N VAL A 313 7.02 -0.46 2.33
CA VAL A 313 7.82 -1.05 3.41
C VAL A 313 7.24 -2.37 3.90
N ASP A 314 8.11 -3.23 4.40
CA ASP A 314 7.73 -4.44 5.12
C ASP A 314 7.22 -4.10 6.53
N SER A 315 8.05 -3.38 7.30
CA SER A 315 7.77 -3.02 8.69
C SER A 315 8.25 -1.61 9.04
N LEU A 316 7.57 -0.99 10.02
CA LEU A 316 7.90 0.32 10.55
C LEU A 316 8.60 0.26 11.91
N ALA A 317 9.21 -0.88 12.27
CA ALA A 317 9.89 -1.05 13.55
C ALA A 317 11.02 -0.03 13.82
N GLN A 318 11.71 0.42 12.77
CA GLN A 318 12.79 1.40 12.84
C GLN A 318 12.36 2.83 12.49
N ALA A 319 11.11 3.01 12.06
CA ALA A 319 10.59 4.31 11.68
C ALA A 319 10.23 5.13 12.93
N THR A 320 10.49 6.45 12.88
CA THR A 320 10.07 7.32 13.98
C THR A 320 8.58 7.68 13.85
N PRO A 321 7.85 7.84 14.97
CA PRO A 321 6.47 8.32 14.93
C PRO A 321 6.30 9.67 14.23
N ALA A 322 7.35 10.49 14.19
CA ALA A 322 7.33 11.78 13.49
C ALA A 322 7.18 11.61 11.98
N THR A 323 7.86 10.62 11.39
CA THR A 323 7.75 10.29 9.97
C THR A 323 6.38 9.67 9.68
N VAL A 324 5.96 8.69 10.48
CA VAL A 324 4.68 7.97 10.31
C VAL A 324 3.48 8.92 10.38
N SER A 325 3.46 9.84 11.36
CA SER A 325 2.31 10.75 11.56
C SER A 325 2.00 11.65 10.36
N ARG A 326 3.01 11.94 9.53
CA ARG A 326 2.91 12.82 8.35
C ARG A 326 2.37 12.09 7.11
N CYS A 327 2.47 10.77 7.07
CA CYS A 327 2.04 9.97 5.92
C CYS A 327 0.61 9.45 6.10
N GLY A 328 -0.10 9.27 4.99
CA GLY A 328 -1.25 8.38 4.95
C GLY A 328 -0.79 6.95 5.09
N MET A 329 -1.61 6.09 5.67
CA MET A 329 -1.21 4.73 6.00
C MET A 329 -2.20 3.75 5.36
N VAL A 330 -1.67 2.75 4.65
CA VAL A 330 -2.45 1.64 4.10
C VAL A 330 -1.76 0.35 4.51
N TRP A 331 -2.42 -0.41 5.38
CA TRP A 331 -1.98 -1.72 5.82
C TRP A 331 -2.45 -2.81 4.85
N PHE A 332 -1.53 -3.62 4.38
CA PHE A 332 -1.81 -4.85 3.63
C PHE A 332 -1.51 -6.05 4.54
N SER A 333 -2.53 -6.82 4.87
CA SER A 333 -2.38 -8.07 5.63
C SER A 333 -2.05 -9.24 4.71
N GLU A 334 -1.48 -10.32 5.26
CA GLU A 334 -1.26 -11.58 4.51
C GLU A 334 -2.57 -12.12 3.91
N ASP A 335 -3.66 -12.00 4.65
CA ASP A 335 -5.01 -12.40 4.22
C ASP A 335 -5.60 -11.56 3.08
N THR A 336 -4.94 -10.45 2.69
CA THR A 336 -5.44 -9.61 1.58
C THR A 336 -5.47 -10.40 0.27
N LEU A 337 -4.47 -11.29 0.10
CA LEU A 337 -4.35 -12.20 -1.03
C LEU A 337 -4.44 -13.65 -0.55
N PRO A 338 -5.62 -14.30 -0.73
CA PRO A 338 -5.78 -15.71 -0.44
C PRO A 338 -4.81 -16.56 -1.25
N ASP A 339 -4.33 -17.65 -0.67
CA ASP A 339 -3.37 -18.58 -1.28
C ASP A 339 -3.84 -19.12 -2.63
N ASN A 340 -5.15 -19.40 -2.75
CA ASN A 340 -5.74 -19.83 -4.00
C ASN A 340 -5.59 -18.78 -5.12
N VAL A 341 -5.72 -17.48 -4.81
CA VAL A 341 -5.58 -16.38 -5.78
C VAL A 341 -4.13 -16.30 -6.28
N CYS A 342 -3.16 -16.46 -5.38
CA CYS A 342 -1.74 -16.51 -5.74
C CYS A 342 -1.41 -17.72 -6.62
N LEU A 343 -1.95 -18.90 -6.31
CA LEU A 343 -1.74 -20.12 -7.09
C LEU A 343 -2.43 -20.07 -8.46
N GLN A 344 -3.62 -19.47 -8.54
CA GLN A 344 -4.30 -19.19 -9.81
C GLN A 344 -3.50 -18.25 -10.70
N HIS A 345 -2.92 -17.19 -10.12
CA HIS A 345 -2.03 -16.29 -10.82
C HIS A 345 -0.78 -17.02 -11.31
N LEU A 346 -0.13 -17.81 -10.45
CA LEU A 346 1.02 -18.66 -10.80
C LEU A 346 0.72 -19.57 -12.00
N MET A 347 -0.41 -20.29 -11.98
CA MET A 347 -0.82 -21.16 -13.09
C MET A 347 -1.09 -20.37 -14.37
N SER A 348 -1.66 -19.17 -14.27
CA SER A 348 -1.93 -18.31 -15.43
C SER A 348 -0.65 -17.77 -16.04
N ASP A 349 0.32 -17.40 -15.21
CA ASP A 349 1.65 -16.98 -15.63
C ASP A 349 2.41 -18.12 -16.30
N LEU A 350 2.42 -19.32 -15.71
CA LEU A 350 3.07 -20.49 -16.28
C LEU A 350 2.46 -20.91 -17.63
N ARG A 351 1.17 -20.63 -17.88
CA ARG A 351 0.54 -20.85 -19.19
C ARG A 351 1.01 -19.84 -20.25
N LYS A 352 1.48 -18.66 -19.85
CA LYS A 352 1.94 -17.59 -20.77
C LYS A 352 3.45 -17.61 -20.99
N GLU A 353 4.20 -18.11 -20.02
CA GLU A 353 5.67 -18.20 -20.11
C GLU A 353 6.06 -19.15 -21.25
N ASP A 354 6.85 -18.67 -22.20
CA ASP A 354 7.38 -19.51 -23.28
C ASP A 354 8.61 -20.26 -22.78
N VAL A 355 8.40 -21.56 -22.54
CA VAL A 355 9.39 -22.44 -21.94
C VAL A 355 10.35 -23.02 -23.00
N SER A 356 10.01 -22.90 -24.29
CA SER A 356 10.76 -23.50 -25.40
C SER A 356 12.00 -22.68 -25.80
N GLY A 357 12.04 -21.39 -25.47
CA GLY A 357 13.12 -20.47 -25.86
C GLY A 357 13.21 -20.19 -27.36
N ASN A 358 12.29 -20.73 -28.16
CA ASN A 358 12.13 -20.40 -29.57
C ASN A 358 11.23 -19.17 -29.69
N GLU A 359 11.52 -18.21 -30.58
CA GLU A 359 10.68 -17.02 -30.82
C GLU A 359 9.32 -17.35 -31.51
N SER A 360 8.73 -18.51 -31.20
CA SER A 360 7.44 -18.96 -31.71
C SER A 360 6.29 -18.50 -30.82
N THR A 361 5.27 -17.90 -31.43
CA THR A 361 4.06 -17.41 -30.75
C THR A 361 3.11 -18.51 -30.22
N GLU A 362 3.43 -19.78 -30.39
CA GLU A 362 2.57 -20.90 -29.99
C GLU A 362 3.17 -21.63 -28.79
N THR A 363 2.42 -21.73 -27.71
CA THR A 363 2.81 -22.51 -26.53
C THR A 363 2.86 -24.01 -26.88
N PRO A 364 3.95 -24.73 -26.56
CA PRO A 364 4.06 -26.16 -26.86
C PRO A 364 2.90 -26.97 -26.27
N SER A 365 2.38 -27.94 -27.03
CA SER A 365 1.27 -28.81 -26.57
C SER A 365 1.63 -29.56 -25.28
N ALA A 366 2.88 -29.99 -25.15
CA ALA A 366 3.40 -30.65 -23.95
C ALA A 366 3.29 -29.76 -22.68
N GLN A 367 3.52 -28.45 -22.82
CA GLN A 367 3.38 -27.51 -21.71
C GLN A 367 1.93 -27.39 -21.24
N ILE A 368 0.99 -27.31 -22.18
CA ILE A 368 -0.45 -27.23 -21.89
C ILE A 368 -0.91 -28.53 -21.22
N GLU A 369 -0.57 -29.69 -21.77
CA GLU A 369 -0.93 -30.99 -21.19
C GLU A 369 -0.33 -31.20 -19.79
N PHE A 370 0.91 -30.75 -19.57
CA PHE A 370 1.54 -30.79 -18.25
C PHE A 370 0.77 -29.94 -17.23
N LEU A 371 0.42 -28.71 -17.59
CA LEU A 371 -0.30 -27.78 -16.71
C LEU A 371 -1.72 -28.25 -16.42
N ASP A 372 -2.44 -28.76 -17.43
CA ASP A 372 -3.79 -29.31 -17.27
C ASP A 372 -3.79 -30.55 -16.35
N ALA A 373 -2.74 -31.38 -16.41
CA ALA A 373 -2.61 -32.55 -15.55
C ALA A 373 -2.40 -32.22 -14.05
N ILE A 374 -1.74 -31.11 -13.74
CA ILE A 374 -1.46 -30.68 -12.35
C ILE A 374 -2.49 -29.68 -11.80
N GLN A 375 -3.21 -28.96 -12.66
CA GLN A 375 -4.17 -27.93 -12.27
C GLN A 375 -5.10 -28.32 -11.10
N PRO A 376 -5.78 -29.49 -11.09
CA PRO A 376 -6.69 -29.83 -9.99
C PRO A 376 -6.00 -30.06 -8.64
N MET A 377 -4.68 -30.28 -8.62
CA MET A 377 -3.89 -30.44 -7.39
C MET A 377 -3.33 -29.11 -6.88
N VAL A 378 -3.14 -28.14 -7.78
CA VAL A 378 -2.57 -26.81 -7.47
C VAL A 378 -3.66 -25.81 -7.11
N VAL A 379 -4.76 -25.80 -7.86
CA VAL A 379 -5.87 -24.84 -7.70
C VAL A 379 -7.16 -25.61 -7.43
N ALA A 380 -7.93 -25.16 -6.44
CA ALA A 380 -9.23 -25.75 -6.16
C ALA A 380 -10.20 -25.38 -7.28
N ALA A 381 -10.97 -26.34 -7.78
CA ALA A 381 -12.14 -26.01 -8.57
C ALA A 381 -13.12 -25.21 -7.68
N ASP A 382 -13.81 -24.21 -8.25
CA ASP A 382 -14.66 -23.26 -7.51
C ASP A 382 -15.74 -23.92 -6.61
N ASP A 383 -16.06 -25.21 -6.83
CA ASP A 383 -17.03 -26.01 -6.07
C ASP A 383 -16.40 -27.14 -5.21
N ALA A 384 -15.08 -27.21 -5.09
CA ALA A 384 -14.40 -28.28 -4.36
C ALA A 384 -14.47 -28.09 -2.83
N ARG A 385 -15.06 -29.06 -2.11
CA ARG A 385 -15.07 -29.10 -0.64
C ARG A 385 -13.70 -29.43 -0.02
N THR A 386 -12.73 -29.80 -0.85
CA THR A 386 -11.39 -30.24 -0.44
C THR A 386 -10.36 -29.19 -0.82
N THR A 387 -9.48 -28.87 0.13
CA THR A 387 -8.31 -28.03 -0.11
C THR A 387 -7.37 -28.70 -1.13
N PRO A 388 -6.74 -27.93 -2.04
CA PRO A 388 -5.75 -28.48 -2.97
C PRO A 388 -4.53 -28.99 -2.22
N LEU A 389 -3.89 -30.03 -2.77
CA LEU A 389 -2.68 -30.63 -2.21
C LEU A 389 -1.58 -29.59 -1.96
N VAL A 390 -1.40 -28.63 -2.88
CA VAL A 390 -0.36 -27.59 -2.76
C VAL A 390 -0.64 -26.63 -1.61
N VAL A 391 -1.91 -26.31 -1.33
CA VAL A 391 -2.28 -25.43 -0.21
C VAL A 391 -2.00 -26.14 1.12
N ASP A 392 -2.45 -27.40 1.26
CA ASP A 392 -2.19 -28.19 2.47
C ASP A 392 -0.68 -28.38 2.71
N ALA A 393 0.09 -28.64 1.64
CA ALA A 393 1.54 -28.78 1.72
C ALA A 393 2.22 -27.47 2.11
N LEU A 394 1.73 -26.32 1.62
CA LEU A 394 2.26 -25.01 1.95
C LEU A 394 2.00 -24.67 3.42
N GLU A 395 0.77 -24.87 3.90
CA GLU A 395 0.42 -24.67 5.31
C GLU A 395 1.25 -25.57 6.23
N PHE A 396 1.44 -26.83 5.85
CA PHE A 396 2.31 -27.76 6.59
C PHE A 396 3.76 -27.24 6.64
N ALA A 397 4.33 -26.88 5.50
CA ALA A 397 5.71 -26.43 5.41
C ALA A 397 5.98 -25.10 6.14
N LEU A 398 5.01 -24.19 6.20
CA LEU A 398 5.11 -22.97 7.01
C LEU A 398 5.15 -23.25 8.51
N GLY A 399 4.56 -24.37 8.96
CA GLY A 399 4.59 -24.81 10.37
C GLY A 399 5.85 -25.59 10.76
N GLU A 400 6.62 -26.06 9.79
CA GLU A 400 7.83 -26.86 10.01
C GLU A 400 9.07 -26.00 10.29
N THR A 401 10.10 -26.62 10.87
CA THR A 401 11.34 -25.92 11.20
C THR A 401 12.29 -25.85 10.01
N HIS A 402 12.57 -24.63 9.55
CA HIS A 402 13.52 -24.34 8.48
C HIS A 402 14.78 -23.65 9.01
N ILE A 403 15.87 -23.71 8.24
CA ILE A 403 17.12 -22.99 8.58
C ILE A 403 16.90 -21.46 8.52
N MET A 404 16.14 -20.99 7.53
CA MET A 404 15.72 -19.60 7.41
C MET A 404 14.21 -19.49 7.67
N THR A 405 13.74 -18.32 8.11
CA THR A 405 12.30 -18.08 8.30
C THR A 405 11.53 -18.39 7.01
N PRO A 406 10.57 -19.33 7.04
CA PRO A 406 9.77 -19.67 5.88
C PRO A 406 8.77 -18.54 5.63
N THR A 407 8.62 -18.15 4.36
CA THR A 407 7.58 -17.23 3.91
C THR A 407 6.94 -17.81 2.67
N ARG A 408 5.65 -17.49 2.43
CA ARG A 408 4.90 -17.99 1.27
C ARG A 408 5.67 -17.80 -0.04
N GLU A 409 6.18 -16.59 -0.26
CA GLU A 409 6.94 -16.27 -1.48
C GLU A 409 8.24 -17.08 -1.61
N ARG A 410 8.93 -17.33 -0.49
CA ARG A 410 10.18 -18.12 -0.48
C ARG A 410 9.99 -19.58 -0.80
N LEU A 411 8.82 -20.14 -0.50
CA LEU A 411 8.48 -21.52 -0.83
C LEU A 411 7.90 -21.62 -2.25
N LEU A 412 7.08 -20.65 -2.66
CA LEU A 412 6.45 -20.62 -3.98
C LEU A 412 7.43 -20.27 -5.12
N THR A 413 8.45 -19.44 -4.88
CA THR A 413 9.47 -19.10 -5.90
C THR A 413 10.25 -20.33 -6.40
N PRO A 414 10.90 -21.14 -5.54
CA PRO A 414 11.58 -22.35 -5.98
C PRO A 414 10.58 -23.38 -6.53
N PHE A 415 9.36 -23.45 -5.98
CA PHE A 415 8.31 -24.31 -6.53
C PHE A 415 7.96 -23.94 -7.97
N LYS A 416 7.78 -22.65 -8.29
CA LYS A 416 7.60 -22.14 -9.66
C LYS A 416 8.77 -22.57 -10.56
N ALA A 417 10.01 -22.37 -10.11
CA ALA A 417 11.19 -22.74 -10.89
C ALA A 417 11.26 -24.25 -11.20
N LEU A 418 10.88 -25.11 -10.24
CA LEU A 418 10.82 -26.55 -10.44
C LEU A 418 9.70 -26.97 -11.40
N LEU A 419 8.55 -26.29 -11.37
CA LEU A 419 7.49 -26.50 -12.35
C LEU A 419 7.93 -26.10 -13.77
N VAL A 420 8.59 -24.94 -13.92
CA VAL A 420 9.19 -24.53 -15.20
C VAL A 420 10.16 -25.57 -15.71
N LYS A 421 11.02 -26.13 -14.84
CA LYS A 421 11.95 -27.19 -15.26
C LYS A 421 11.22 -28.47 -15.66
N GLY A 422 10.12 -28.83 -14.99
CA GLY A 422 9.28 -29.97 -15.38
C GLY A 422 8.68 -29.82 -16.77
N MET A 423 8.19 -28.61 -17.07
CA MET A 423 7.67 -28.27 -18.40
C MET A 423 8.77 -28.32 -19.47
N GLN A 424 9.96 -27.76 -19.19
CA GLN A 424 11.11 -27.86 -20.11
C GLN A 424 11.44 -29.31 -20.45
N LEU A 425 11.49 -30.19 -19.44
CA LEU A 425 11.80 -31.60 -19.66
C LEU A 425 10.74 -32.31 -20.51
N ALA A 426 9.47 -31.96 -20.36
CA ALA A 426 8.39 -32.50 -21.19
C ALA A 426 8.52 -32.04 -22.65
N VAL A 427 8.81 -30.75 -22.86
CA VAL A 427 9.03 -30.17 -24.20
C VAL A 427 10.28 -30.76 -24.85
N GLU A 428 11.41 -30.79 -24.14
CA GLU A 428 12.66 -31.40 -24.60
C GLU A 428 12.46 -32.89 -24.95
N TYR A 429 11.61 -33.61 -24.21
CA TYR A 429 11.30 -35.01 -24.51
C TYR A 429 10.56 -35.15 -25.84
N ASP A 430 9.54 -34.33 -26.09
CA ASP A 430 8.76 -34.34 -27.32
C ASP A 430 9.59 -33.93 -28.54
N GLU A 431 10.48 -32.93 -28.37
CA GLU A 431 11.43 -32.53 -29.42
C GLU A 431 12.39 -33.65 -29.81
N ASN A 432 12.84 -34.45 -28.82
CA ASN A 432 13.72 -35.59 -29.06
C ASN A 432 12.98 -36.83 -29.60
N HIS A 433 11.66 -36.92 -29.42
CA HIS A 433 10.84 -38.08 -29.80
C HIS A 433 9.59 -37.66 -30.60
N PRO A 434 9.75 -37.07 -31.80
CA PRO A 434 8.61 -36.56 -32.58
C PRO A 434 7.63 -37.66 -33.01
N ASP A 435 8.11 -38.89 -33.18
CA ASP A 435 7.27 -40.05 -33.52
C ASP A 435 6.47 -40.60 -32.33
N PHE A 436 6.91 -40.29 -31.09
CA PHE A 436 6.33 -40.81 -29.84
C PHE A 436 6.29 -39.73 -28.74
N PRO A 437 5.50 -38.68 -28.91
CA PRO A 437 5.38 -37.61 -27.92
C PRO A 437 4.76 -38.12 -26.61
N MET A 438 5.12 -37.49 -25.51
CA MET A 438 4.60 -37.76 -24.17
C MET A 438 3.18 -37.21 -24.07
N THR A 439 2.19 -38.05 -24.36
CA THR A 439 0.77 -37.65 -24.37
C THR A 439 -0.07 -38.49 -23.41
N GLY A 440 -1.22 -37.94 -22.99
CA GLY A 440 -2.24 -38.66 -22.23
C GLY A 440 -1.76 -39.21 -20.87
N GLU A 441 -1.94 -40.51 -20.64
CA GLU A 441 -1.63 -41.16 -19.35
C GLU A 441 -0.14 -41.06 -18.97
N HIS A 442 0.76 -41.02 -19.96
CA HIS A 442 2.20 -40.90 -19.70
C HIS A 442 2.55 -39.51 -19.16
N MET A 443 2.00 -38.46 -19.80
CA MET A 443 2.14 -37.07 -19.34
C MET A 443 1.53 -36.87 -17.96
N GLU A 444 0.31 -37.39 -17.74
CA GLU A 444 -0.38 -37.26 -16.44
C GLU A 444 0.44 -37.90 -15.29
N LYS A 445 1.02 -39.08 -15.51
CA LYS A 445 1.89 -39.74 -14.53
C LYS A 445 3.19 -38.98 -14.30
N PHE A 446 3.81 -38.47 -15.36
CA PHE A 446 5.03 -37.66 -15.25
C PHE A 446 4.76 -36.38 -14.47
N ALA A 447 3.77 -35.59 -14.89
CA ALA A 447 3.43 -34.30 -14.32
C ALA A 447 3.05 -34.40 -12.84
N ARG A 448 2.24 -35.40 -12.45
CA ARG A 448 1.87 -35.61 -11.05
C ARG A 448 3.05 -36.03 -10.17
N ARG A 449 3.93 -36.91 -10.67
CA ARG A 449 5.13 -37.31 -9.93
C ARG A 449 6.12 -36.16 -9.81
N TRP A 450 6.25 -35.36 -10.87
CA TRP A 450 7.08 -34.17 -10.87
C TRP A 450 6.54 -33.12 -9.90
N LEU A 451 5.22 -32.92 -9.84
CA LEU A 451 4.59 -32.03 -8.86
C LEU A 451 4.95 -32.41 -7.42
N LEU A 452 4.84 -33.70 -7.07
CA LEU A 452 5.23 -34.20 -5.75
C LEU A 452 6.72 -34.00 -5.46
N HIS A 453 7.57 -34.20 -6.47
CA HIS A 453 8.99 -33.91 -6.37
C HIS A 453 9.24 -32.42 -6.13
N SER A 454 8.58 -31.54 -6.88
CA SER A 454 8.68 -30.09 -6.73
C SER A 454 8.25 -29.63 -5.34
N LEU A 455 7.16 -30.18 -4.81
CA LEU A 455 6.70 -29.87 -3.46
C LEU A 455 7.76 -30.27 -2.43
N LEU A 456 8.29 -31.50 -2.48
CA LEU A 456 9.27 -31.99 -1.50
C LEU A 456 10.58 -31.19 -1.46
N TRP A 457 11.01 -30.62 -2.60
CA TRP A 457 12.26 -29.87 -2.68
C TRP A 457 12.10 -28.36 -2.46
N ALA A 458 10.91 -27.82 -2.71
CA ALA A 458 10.64 -26.39 -2.54
C ALA A 458 10.08 -26.04 -1.16
N PHE A 459 9.23 -26.91 -0.62
CA PHE A 459 8.56 -26.75 0.66
C PHE A 459 9.28 -27.57 1.72
#